data_AF-A0A382NB92-F1
#
_entry.id   AF-A0A382NB92-F1
#
_cell.length_a   1.000
_cell.length_b   1.000
_cell.length_c   1.000
_cell.angle_alpha   90.00
_cell.angle_beta   90.00
_cell.angle_gamma   90.00
#
_symmetry.space_group_name_H-M   'P 1'
#
loop_
_entity.id
_entity.type
_entity.pdbx_description
1 polymer ?
#
loop_
_entity_poly.entity_id
_entity_poly.type
_entity_poly.pdbx_seq_one_letter_code
_entity_poly.pdbx_strand_id
1 'polypeptide(L)'
;MREQLIKLVEIIPIEFVVRNIATGSLTKRLGIEDGTVLDRPLIEFCYKNDELNDPLIAREHIYAFGWATPIEINRITDQCL
;
A
#
# COMPACT_ATOMS: atom_id res chain seq x y z
N MET A 1 -12.35 -24.11 -11.46
CA MET A 1 -13.23 -23.00 -11.05
C MET A 1 -12.33 -21.80 -10.72
N ARG A 2 -12.44 -20.67 -11.45
CA ARG A 2 -11.58 -19.47 -11.32
C ARG A 2 -12.39 -18.16 -11.32
N GLU A 3 -13.69 -18.23 -11.03
CA GLU A 3 -14.61 -17.10 -11.13
C GLU A 3 -15.31 -16.87 -9.79
N GLN A 4 -15.61 -15.61 -9.46
CA GLN A 4 -16.30 -15.20 -8.23
C GLN A 4 -17.27 -14.06 -8.54
N LEU A 5 -18.44 -14.03 -7.87
CA LEU A 5 -19.38 -12.92 -7.94
C LEU A 5 -19.02 -11.85 -6.91
N ILE A 6 -18.80 -10.62 -7.35
CA ILE A 6 -18.43 -9.48 -6.50
C ILE A 6 -19.33 -8.27 -6.79
N LYS A 7 -19.30 -7.26 -5.91
CA LYS A 7 -19.93 -5.97 -6.16
C LYS A 7 -19.03 -5.13 -7.08
N LEU A 8 -19.64 -4.42 -8.03
CA LEU A 8 -18.94 -3.40 -8.82
C LEU A 8 -18.57 -2.23 -7.91
N VAL A 9 -17.32 -1.79 -7.99
CA VAL A 9 -16.77 -0.68 -7.20
C VAL A 9 -15.86 0.19 -8.06
N GLU A 10 -15.64 1.43 -7.63
CA GLU A 10 -14.57 2.28 -8.15
C GLU A 10 -13.28 1.98 -7.37
N ILE A 11 -12.18 1.77 -8.10
CA ILE A 11 -10.89 1.44 -7.49
C ILE A 11 -10.16 2.72 -7.13
N ILE A 12 -9.78 2.86 -5.86
CA ILE A 12 -8.80 3.84 -5.43
C ILE A 12 -7.43 3.41 -6.00
N PRO A 13 -6.71 4.26 -6.76
CA PRO A 13 -5.49 3.89 -7.47
C PRO A 13 -4.26 3.82 -6.53
N ILE A 14 -4.41 3.16 -5.38
CA ILE A 14 -3.40 3.06 -4.33
C ILE A 14 -3.31 1.62 -3.88
N GLU A 15 -2.10 1.06 -3.88
CA GLU A 15 -1.81 -0.22 -3.26
C GLU A 15 -1.36 -0.01 -1.81
N PHE A 16 -1.98 -0.75 -0.90
CA PHE A 16 -1.65 -0.74 0.52
C PHE A 16 -0.82 -1.98 0.81
N VAL A 17 0.45 -1.80 1.16
CA VAL A 17 1.38 -2.89 1.42
C VAL A 17 1.64 -2.97 2.91
N VAL A 18 1.11 -4.02 3.55
CA VAL A 18 1.36 -4.31 4.97
C VAL A 18 2.57 -5.22 5.10
N ARG A 19 3.50 -4.88 5.98
CA ARG A 19 4.73 -5.65 6.23
C ARG A 19 4.88 -5.93 7.71
N ASN A 20 4.99 -7.21 8.05
CA ASN A 20 5.38 -7.68 9.39
C ASN A 20 6.86 -8.09 9.43
N ILE A 21 7.40 -8.48 8.28
CA ILE A 21 8.78 -8.91 8.10
C ILE A 21 9.35 -8.11 6.93
N ALA A 22 10.56 -7.57 7.10
CA ALA A 22 11.25 -6.85 6.05
C ALA A 22 11.65 -7.82 4.93
N THR A 23 11.12 -7.57 3.73
CA THR A 23 11.50 -8.31 2.54
C THR A 23 11.25 -7.51 1.26
N GLY A 24 11.71 -8.03 0.13
CA GLY A 24 11.40 -7.52 -1.20
C GLY A 24 11.92 -6.11 -1.44
N SER A 25 11.03 -5.20 -1.86
CA SER A 25 11.42 -3.82 -2.17
C SER A 25 11.90 -3.01 -0.96
N LEU A 26 11.43 -3.35 0.25
CA LEU A 26 11.82 -2.66 1.48
C LEU A 26 13.31 -2.87 1.80
N THR A 27 13.77 -4.14 1.76
CA THR A 27 15.15 -4.51 2.10
C THR A 27 16.13 -3.94 1.09
N LYS A 28 15.79 -3.99 -0.20
CA LYS A 28 16.58 -3.37 -1.28
C LYS A 28 16.68 -1.85 -1.15
N ARG A 29 15.59 -1.18 -0.77
CA ARG A 29 15.52 0.30 -0.71
C ARG A 29 16.24 0.88 0.50
N LEU A 30 16.16 0.20 1.66
CA LEU A 30 16.65 0.74 2.93
C LEU A 30 17.88 0.01 3.49
N GLY A 31 18.35 -1.05 2.83
CA GLY A 31 19.50 -1.85 3.32
C GLY A 31 19.19 -2.64 4.59
N ILE A 32 17.91 -2.93 4.85
CA ILE A 32 17.47 -3.77 5.97
C ILE A 32 17.72 -5.23 5.61
N GLU A 33 18.17 -6.03 6.57
CA GLU A 33 18.37 -7.46 6.40
C GLU A 33 17.04 -8.17 6.07
N ASP A 34 17.04 -9.02 5.04
CA ASP A 34 15.87 -9.78 4.64
C ASP A 34 15.49 -10.79 5.73
N GLY A 35 14.21 -10.83 6.08
CA GLY A 35 13.72 -11.64 7.20
C GLY A 35 13.70 -10.90 8.55
N THR A 36 14.13 -9.64 8.63
CA THR A 36 14.03 -8.83 9.86
C THR A 36 12.56 -8.71 10.30
N VAL A 37 12.24 -9.16 11.51
CA VAL A 37 10.91 -8.99 12.10
C VAL A 37 10.75 -7.54 12.57
N LEU A 38 9.67 -6.87 12.16
CA LEU A 38 9.41 -5.49 12.54
C LEU A 38 8.67 -5.44 13.88
N ASP A 39 9.03 -4.47 14.74
CA ASP A 39 8.38 -4.27 16.06
C ASP A 39 6.88 -3.96 15.95
N ARG A 40 6.45 -3.45 14.80
CA ARG A 40 5.05 -3.16 14.46
C ARG A 40 4.83 -3.31 12.96
N PRO A 41 3.61 -3.65 12.51
CA PRO A 41 3.30 -3.67 11.09
C PRO A 41 3.59 -2.31 10.44
N LEU A 42 4.31 -2.34 9.32
CA LEU A 42 4.54 -1.17 8.48
C LEU A 42 3.51 -1.16 7.36
N ILE A 43 2.91 0.00 7.09
CA ILE A 43 2.05 0.23 5.92
C ILE A 43 2.77 1.17 4.97
N GLU A 44 2.95 0.71 3.73
CA GLU A 44 3.48 1.49 2.62
C GLU A 44 2.38 1.72 1.58
N PHE A 45 2.41 2.88 0.93
CA PHE A 45 1.48 3.23 -0.15
C PHE A 45 2.23 3.24 -1.47
N CYS A 46 1.71 2.55 -2.48
CA CYS A 46 2.19 2.66 -3.86
C CYS A 46 1.10 3.22 -4.76
N TYR A 47 1.45 4.09 -5.70
CA TYR A 47 0.50 4.54 -6.72
C TYR A 47 0.30 3.42 -7.74
N LYS A 48 -0.94 2.97 -7.95
CA LYS A 48 -1.22 1.86 -8.87
C LYS A 48 -1.11 2.31 -10.32
N ASN A 49 0.06 2.10 -10.92
CA ASN A 49 0.37 2.47 -12.29
C ASN A 49 1.56 1.66 -12.82
N ASP A 50 1.26 0.65 -13.64
CA ASP A 50 2.23 -0.28 -14.20
C ASP A 50 3.30 0.44 -15.07
N GLU A 51 2.92 1.51 -15.79
CA GLU A 51 3.87 2.28 -16.63
C GLU A 51 4.94 2.98 -15.78
N LEU A 52 4.61 3.32 -14.53
CA LEU A 52 5.50 3.93 -13.55
C LEU A 52 6.15 2.91 -12.61
N ASN A 53 5.88 1.61 -12.77
CA ASN A 53 6.31 0.53 -11.88
C ASN A 53 5.86 0.73 -10.42
N ASP A 54 4.61 1.12 -10.22
CA ASP A 54 3.95 1.25 -8.91
C ASP A 54 4.78 2.01 -7.86
N PRO A 55 5.09 3.31 -8.10
CA PRO A 55 6.03 4.04 -7.28
C PRO A 55 5.52 4.20 -5.84
N LEU A 56 6.44 4.16 -4.88
CA LEU A 56 6.15 4.48 -3.48
C LEU A 56 5.70 5.94 -3.36
N ILE A 57 4.60 6.19 -2.66
CA ILE A 57 4.03 7.51 -2.45
C ILE A 57 3.82 7.80 -0.96
N ALA A 58 3.85 9.08 -0.61
CA ALA A 58 3.49 9.57 0.70
C ALA A 58 1.98 9.89 0.77
N ARG A 59 1.44 10.03 1.98
CA ARG A 59 0.03 10.43 2.18
C ARG A 59 -0.25 11.80 1.58
N GLU A 60 0.74 12.68 1.60
CA GLU A 60 0.69 14.02 1.01
C GLU A 60 0.44 13.97 -0.50
N HIS A 61 1.01 13.00 -1.22
CA HIS A 61 0.71 12.82 -2.64
C HIS A 61 -0.76 12.43 -2.83
N ILE A 62 -1.25 11.47 -2.04
CA ILE A 62 -2.64 11.00 -2.10
C ILE A 62 -3.62 12.17 -1.93
N TYR A 63 -3.36 13.02 -0.93
CA TYR A 63 -4.22 14.18 -0.65
C TYR A 63 -4.08 15.28 -1.70
N ALA A 64 -2.86 15.58 -2.14
CA ALA A 64 -2.60 16.63 -3.12
C ALA A 64 -3.23 16.32 -4.49
N PHE A 65 -3.27 15.05 -4.89
CA PHE A 65 -3.85 14.62 -6.17
C PHE A 65 -5.32 14.20 -6.05
N GLY A 66 -5.90 14.24 -4.85
CA GLY A 66 -7.30 13.90 -4.63
C GLY A 66 -7.65 12.43 -4.88
N TRP A 67 -6.68 11.52 -4.74
CA TRP A 67 -6.89 10.08 -4.96
C TRP A 67 -7.70 9.43 -3.84
N ALA A 68 -7.61 9.97 -2.61
CA ALA A 68 -8.45 9.58 -1.48
C ALA A 68 -8.44 10.70 -0.41
N THR A 69 -9.49 10.75 0.39
CA THR A 69 -9.60 11.67 1.52
C THR A 69 -8.83 11.15 2.75
N PRO A 70 -8.49 12.03 3.70
CA PRO A 70 -7.91 11.60 4.98
C PRO A 70 -8.79 10.59 5.74
N ILE A 71 -10.12 10.73 5.65
CA ILE A 71 -11.08 9.82 6.29
C ILE A 71 -10.99 8.43 5.68
N GLU A 72 -10.96 8.32 4.35
CA GLU A 72 -10.81 7.05 3.65
C GLU A 72 -9.46 6.38 3.94
N ILE A 73 -8.37 7.15 3.87
CA ILE A 73 -7.03 6.62 4.17
C ILE A 73 -6.93 6.10 5.60
N ASN A 74 -7.46 6.83 6.58
CA ASN A 74 -7.47 6.35 7.97
C ASN A 74 -8.34 5.09 8.11
N ARG A 75 -9.56 5.09 7.54
CA ARG A 75 -10.44 3.92 7.59
C ARG A 75 -9.81 2.67 6.96
N ILE A 76 -9.16 2.80 5.81
CA ILE A 76 -8.51 1.66 5.13
C ILE A 76 -7.29 1.21 5.93
N THR A 77 -6.48 2.16 6.42
CA THR A 77 -5.32 1.85 7.29
C THR A 77 -5.75 1.06 8.53
N ASP A 78 -6.85 1.45 9.16
CA ASP A 78 -7.40 0.75 10.34
C ASP A 78 -7.93 -0.65 10.00
N GLN A 79 -8.34 -0.91 8.76
CA GLN A 79 -8.76 -2.24 8.29
C GLN A 79 -7.57 -3.14 7.90
N CYS A 80 -6.40 -2.56 7.68
CA CYS A 80 -5.17 -3.30 7.35
C CYS A 80 -4.44 -3.85 8.58
N LEU A 81 -4.69 -3.26 9.76
CA LEU A 81 -4.06 -3.59 11.04
C LEU A 81 -4.97 -4.45 11.92
#